data_AF-A0A1V2NS68-F1
#
_entry.id   AF-A0A1V2NS68-F1
#
_cell.length_a   1.000
_cell.length_b   1.000
_cell.length_c   1.000
_cell.angle_alpha   90.00
_cell.angle_beta   90.00
_cell.angle_gamma   90.00
#
_symmetry.space_group_name_H-M   'P 1'
#
loop_
_entity.id
_entity.type
_entity.pdbx_description
1 polymer ?
#
loop_
_entity_poly.entity_id
_entity_poly.type
_entity_poly.pdbx_seq_one_letter_code
_entity_poly.pdbx_strand_id
1 'polypeptide(L)'
;MPDAIKVGEIPGDEIKPEVIEENARTIGTIAGQVSEHGSNVHFKWQGMAGVYEAPESPTLLGLMAPVSSQATQVSDNLAEVSAAL
;
A
#
# COMPACT_ATOMS: atom_id res chain seq x y z
N MET A 1 -9.72 -52.02 -7.37
CA MET A 1 -10.16 -51.38 -6.12
C MET A 1 -10.09 -49.88 -6.36
N PRO A 2 -11.09 -49.07 -5.98
CA PRO A 2 -10.95 -47.63 -6.09
C PRO A 2 -9.87 -47.17 -5.11
N ASP A 3 -9.07 -46.18 -5.51
CA ASP A 3 -8.03 -45.61 -4.66
C ASP A 3 -8.66 -45.02 -3.39
N ALA A 4 -8.11 -45.37 -2.23
CA ALA A 4 -8.62 -44.93 -0.93
C ALA A 4 -8.39 -43.44 -0.67
N ILE A 5 -7.49 -42.81 -1.43
CA ILE A 5 -7.17 -41.38 -1.34
C ILE A 5 -7.34 -40.77 -2.73
N LYS A 6 -8.20 -39.77 -2.82
CA LYS A 6 -8.36 -38.95 -4.02
C LYS A 6 -7.45 -37.74 -3.91
N VAL A 7 -6.27 -37.83 -4.52
CA VAL A 7 -5.22 -36.80 -4.42
C VAL A 7 -5.73 -35.41 -4.85
N GLY A 8 -6.53 -35.32 -5.90
CA GLY A 8 -7.12 -34.05 -6.37
C GLY A 8 -8.31 -33.52 -5.55
N GLU A 9 -8.71 -34.21 -4.48
CA GLU A 9 -9.68 -33.70 -3.50
C GLU A 9 -8.98 -33.25 -2.20
N ILE A 10 -7.64 -33.32 -2.14
CA ILE A 10 -6.88 -32.83 -0.99
C ILE A 10 -6.95 -31.30 -0.99
N PRO A 11 -7.50 -30.67 0.07
CA PRO A 11 -7.58 -29.22 0.15
C PRO A 11 -6.18 -28.59 0.04
N GLY A 12 -6.04 -27.62 -0.86
CA GLY A 12 -4.81 -26.87 -1.04
C GLY A 12 -3.78 -27.48 -1.98
N ASP A 13 -4.12 -28.51 -2.77
CA ASP A 13 -3.17 -29.07 -3.77
C ASP A 13 -2.68 -28.02 -4.79
N GLU A 14 -3.55 -27.04 -5.09
CA GLU A 14 -3.24 -25.96 -6.02
C GLU A 14 -2.63 -24.72 -5.33
N ILE A 15 -2.52 -24.72 -4.00
CA ILE A 15 -1.90 -23.61 -3.27
C ILE A 15 -0.40 -23.62 -3.55
N LYS A 16 0.12 -22.44 -3.90
CA LYS A 16 1.54 -22.19 -4.17
C LYS A 16 2.10 -21.26 -3.09
N PRO A 17 2.59 -21.80 -1.94
CA PRO A 17 3.07 -20.98 -0.83
C PRO A 17 4.15 -19.98 -1.25
N GLU A 18 5.03 -20.36 -2.16
CA GLU A 18 6.08 -19.51 -2.69
C GLU A 18 5.56 -18.27 -3.42
N VAL A 19 4.43 -18.40 -4.13
CA VAL A 19 3.77 -17.28 -4.82
C VAL A 19 3.08 -16.37 -3.81
N ILE A 20 2.53 -16.93 -2.73
CA ILE A 20 1.92 -16.16 -1.64
C ILE A 20 3.00 -15.33 -0.94
N GLU A 21 4.14 -15.93 -0.60
CA GLU A 21 5.27 -15.23 0.01
C GLU A 21 5.87 -14.14 -0.89
N GLU A 22 5.92 -14.37 -2.20
CA GLU A 22 6.38 -13.37 -3.17
C GLU A 22 5.40 -12.18 -3.25
N ASN A 23 4.10 -12.46 -3.27
CA ASN A 23 3.07 -11.42 -3.26
C ASN A 23 3.08 -10.63 -1.95
N ALA A 24 3.23 -11.29 -0.80
CA ALA A 24 3.36 -10.63 0.49
C ALA A 24 4.54 -9.63 0.48
N ARG A 25 5.74 -10.09 0.08
CA ARG A 25 6.93 -9.22 -0.03
C ARG A 25 6.73 -8.05 -0.98
N THR A 26 6.09 -8.29 -2.12
CA THR A 26 5.80 -7.25 -3.11
C THR A 26 4.86 -6.19 -2.55
N ILE A 27 3.76 -6.60 -1.90
CA ILE A 27 2.79 -5.68 -1.30
C ILE A 27 3.44 -4.88 -0.16
N GLY A 28 4.24 -5.52 0.70
CA GLY A 28 4.98 -4.81 1.76
C GLY A 28 5.96 -3.76 1.20
N THR A 29 6.62 -4.05 0.08
CA THR A 29 7.49 -3.07 -0.61
C THR A 29 6.68 -1.88 -1.14
N ILE A 30 5.53 -2.13 -1.76
CA ILE A 30 4.64 -1.09 -2.27
C ILE A 30 4.10 -0.23 -1.11
N ALA A 31 3.72 -0.84 0.01
CA ALA A 31 3.29 -0.12 1.21
C ALA A 31 4.34 0.91 1.66
N GLY A 32 5.59 0.47 1.80
CA GLY A 32 6.72 1.34 2.15
C GLY A 32 6.90 2.49 1.15
N GLN A 33 6.83 2.20 -0.15
CA GLN A 33 6.92 3.22 -1.20
C GLN A 33 5.77 4.24 -1.14
N VAL A 34 4.54 3.81 -0.86
CA VAL A 34 3.39 4.73 -0.75
C VAL A 34 3.58 5.70 0.42
N SER A 35 4.01 5.18 1.57
CA SER A 35 4.30 6.00 2.75
C SER A 35 5.41 7.03 2.46
N GLU A 36 6.52 6.58 1.87
CA GLU A 36 7.66 7.45 1.52
C GLU A 36 7.24 8.54 0.52
N HIS A 37 6.57 8.18 -0.58
CA HIS A 37 6.12 9.15 -1.57
C HIS A 37 5.10 10.13 -1.01
N GLY A 38 4.17 9.67 -0.16
CA GLY A 38 3.21 10.54 0.51
C GLY A 38 3.88 11.59 1.40
N SER A 39 4.86 11.15 2.21
CA SER A 39 5.68 12.03 3.05
C SER A 39 6.48 13.04 2.21
N ASN A 40 7.11 12.58 1.12
CA ASN A 40 7.88 13.43 0.22
C ASN A 40 7.02 14.50 -0.47
N VAL A 41 5.80 14.15 -0.91
CA VAL A 41 4.86 15.11 -1.48
C VAL A 41 4.45 16.13 -0.43
N HIS A 42 4.10 15.69 0.78
CA HIS A 42 3.74 16.60 1.87
C HIS A 42 4.88 17.57 2.21
N PHE A 43 6.11 17.08 2.31
CA PHE A 43 7.29 17.90 2.59
C PHE A 43 7.53 18.95 1.51
N LYS A 44 7.51 18.56 0.22
CA LYS A 44 7.63 19.49 -0.91
C LYS A 44 6.54 20.56 -0.87
N TRP A 45 5.33 20.16 -0.53
CA TRP A 45 4.19 21.06 -0.46
C TRP A 45 4.29 22.08 0.67
N GLN A 46 4.73 21.66 1.86
CA GLN A 46 5.04 22.58 2.97
C GLN A 46 6.12 23.59 2.59
N GLY A 47 7.14 23.16 1.83
CA GLY A 47 8.16 24.07 1.31
C GLY A 47 7.58 25.13 0.35
N MET A 48 6.69 24.74 -0.56
CA MET A 48 6.00 25.67 -1.47
C MET A 48 5.09 26.64 -0.72
N ALA A 49 4.36 26.16 0.28
CA ALA A 49 3.45 26.97 1.10
C ALA A 49 4.15 28.18 1.74
N GLY A 50 5.44 28.08 2.05
CA GLY A 50 6.23 29.16 2.63
C GLY A 50 6.60 30.29 1.68
N VAL A 51 6.48 30.10 0.36
CA VAL A 51 6.91 31.09 -0.66
C VAL A 51 5.85 31.40 -1.72
N TYR A 52 4.77 30.63 -1.77
CA TYR A 52 3.75 30.74 -2.81
C TYR A 52 2.63 31.72 -2.42
N GLU A 53 2.68 32.92 -3.00
CA GLU A 53 1.66 33.96 -2.82
C GLU A 53 0.76 34.08 -4.05
N ALA A 54 -0.49 33.66 -3.91
CA ALA A 54 -1.54 33.84 -4.89
C ALA A 54 -2.92 33.86 -4.21
N PRO A 55 -3.96 34.48 -4.82
CA PRO A 55 -5.32 34.46 -4.29
C PRO A 55 -5.86 33.04 -4.05
N GLU A 56 -5.44 32.07 -4.85
CA GLU A 56 -5.81 30.66 -4.77
C GLU A 56 -5.01 29.84 -3.75
N SER A 57 -3.95 30.41 -3.15
CA SER A 57 -3.07 29.69 -2.20
C SER A 57 -3.83 28.97 -1.10
N PRO A 58 -4.82 29.56 -0.39
CA PRO A 58 -5.52 28.86 0.68
C PRO A 58 -6.25 27.60 0.20
N THR A 59 -6.86 27.65 -0.99
CA THR A 59 -7.56 26.51 -1.58
C THR A 59 -6.58 25.42 -1.99
N LEU A 60 -5.55 25.79 -2.74
CA LEU A 60 -4.53 24.86 -3.23
C LEU A 60 -3.80 24.18 -2.06
N LEU A 61 -3.40 24.95 -1.05
CA LEU A 61 -2.71 24.44 0.12
C LEU A 61 -3.60 23.54 0.99
N GLY A 62 -4.89 23.89 1.12
CA GLY A 62 -5.86 23.07 1.85
C GLY A 62 -6.11 21.70 1.20
N LEU A 63 -6.12 21.63 -0.14
CA LEU A 63 -6.33 20.38 -0.88
C LEU A 63 -5.22 19.34 -0.68
N MET A 64 -4.01 19.79 -0.31
CA MET A 64 -2.86 18.90 -0.12
C MET A 64 -2.63 18.49 1.34
N ALA A 65 -3.32 19.13 2.29
CA ALA A 65 -3.31 18.73 3.69
C ALA A 65 -3.63 17.23 3.92
N PRO A 66 -4.63 16.61 3.24
CA PRO A 66 -4.98 15.22 3.51
C PRO A 66 -4.10 14.21 2.74
N VAL A 67 -3.16 14.63 1.88
CA VAL A 67 -2.37 13.70 1.05
C VAL A 67 -1.47 12.80 1.91
N SER A 68 -0.83 13.37 2.92
CA SER A 68 0.04 12.59 3.82
C SER A 68 -0.75 11.55 4.60
N SER A 69 -1.88 11.93 5.19
CA SER A 69 -2.68 11.02 6.02
C SER A 69 -3.32 9.91 5.19
N GLN A 70 -3.78 10.21 3.96
CA GLN A 70 -4.29 9.20 3.04
C GLN A 70 -3.19 8.24 2.59
N ALA A 71 -1.99 8.73 2.30
CA ALA A 71 -0.86 7.86 1.94
C ALA A 71 -0.47 6.94 3.11
N THR A 72 -0.46 7.43 4.35
CA THR A 72 -0.28 6.60 5.55
C THR A 72 -1.37 5.53 5.64
N GLN A 73 -2.65 5.89 5.49
CA GLN A 73 -3.75 4.93 5.56
C GLN A 73 -3.65 3.84 4.49
N VAL A 74 -3.29 4.20 3.25
CA VAL A 74 -3.08 3.22 2.18
C VAL A 74 -1.90 2.31 2.50
N SER A 75 -0.78 2.86 2.98
CA SER A 75 0.38 2.08 3.42
C SER A 75 0.00 1.08 4.52
N ASP A 76 -0.75 1.50 5.53
CA ASP A 76 -1.17 0.63 6.64
C ASP A 76 -2.07 -0.50 6.15
N ASN A 77 -3.04 -0.21 5.30
CA ASN A 77 -3.92 -1.22 4.71
C ASN A 77 -3.14 -2.23 3.84
N LEU A 78 -2.14 -1.77 3.09
CA LEU A 78 -1.28 -2.66 2.29
C LEU A 78 -0.40 -3.52 3.19
N ALA A 79 0.11 -2.98 4.30
CA ALA A 79 0.86 -3.75 5.28
C ALA A 79 0.00 -4.84 5.94
N GLU A 80 -1.27 -4.55 6.22
CA GLU A 80 -2.22 -5.54 6.73
C GLU A 80 -2.45 -6.68 5.73
N VAL A 81 -2.67 -6.35 4.45
CA VAL A 81 -2.81 -7.36 3.38
C VAL A 81 -1.52 -8.18 3.25
N SER A 82 -0.35 -7.54 3.27
CA SER A 82 0.93 -8.22 3.22
C SER A 82 1.15 -9.17 4.39
N ALA A 83 0.60 -8.89 5.57
CA ALA A 83 0.73 -9.75 6.74
C ALA A 83 -0.30 -10.88 6.78
N ALA A 84 -1.39 -10.76 6.02
CA ALA A 84 -2.44 -11.76 5.90
C ALA A 84 -2.16 -12.82 4.81
N LEU A 85 -1.21 -12.54 3.91
CA LEU A 85 -0.67 -13.47 2.91
C LEU A 85 0.47 -14.28 3.53
#